data_AF-A0A948HYV8-F1
#
_entry.id   AF-A0A948HYV8-F1
#
_cell.length_a   1.000
_cell.length_b   1.000
_cell.length_c   1.000
_cell.angle_alpha   90.00
_cell.angle_beta   90.00
_cell.angle_gamma   90.00
#
_symmetry.space_group_name_H-M   'P 1'
#
loop_
_entity.id
_entity.type
_entity.pdbx_description
1 polymer ?
#
loop_
_entity_poly.entity_id
_entity_poly.type
_entity_poly.pdbx_seq_one_letter_code
_entity_poly.pdbx_strand_id
1 'polypeptide(L)'
;MKRFLVLIKLLLIVLVAFGMLGCATTGALTPLPKALNITNPDPSIGEIAKCSGIWRGRWDNTYFQATTIVLEKIGRTEVIAVYAWEAYRDSPGGWIRVSGKIINSSTIVLEWGEKERRRIVTLTLVGNELKAEYRRVNESYINYATLTKAQ
;
A
#
# COMPACT_ATOMS: atom_id res chain seq x y z
N MET A 1 -24.72 -5.15 -49.79
CA MET A 1 -25.16 -5.55 -48.43
C MET A 1 -24.17 -6.45 -47.68
N LYS A 2 -23.71 -7.60 -48.22
CA LYS A 2 -22.80 -8.52 -47.48
C LYS A 2 -21.49 -7.89 -47.00
N ARG A 3 -20.87 -6.98 -47.79
CA ARG A 3 -19.63 -6.28 -47.43
C ARG A 3 -19.79 -5.26 -46.28
N PHE A 4 -20.99 -4.69 -46.13
CA PHE A 4 -21.31 -3.73 -45.07
C PHE A 4 -21.46 -4.42 -43.71
N LEU A 5 -22.06 -5.60 -43.68
CA LEU A 5 -22.19 -6.44 -42.47
C LEU A 5 -20.84 -6.95 -41.95
N VAL A 6 -19.87 -7.19 -42.82
CA VAL A 6 -18.50 -7.61 -42.44
C VAL A 6 -17.74 -6.47 -41.76
N LEU A 7 -17.87 -5.25 -42.28
CA LEU A 7 -17.25 -4.05 -41.69
C LEU A 7 -17.81 -3.74 -40.30
N ILE A 8 -19.13 -3.89 -40.10
CA ILE A 8 -19.76 -3.70 -38.79
C ILE A 8 -19.25 -4.73 -37.76
N LYS A 9 -19.09 -5.99 -38.17
CA LYS A 9 -18.56 -7.05 -37.27
C LYS A 9 -17.10 -6.81 -36.89
N LEU A 10 -16.26 -6.39 -37.83
CA LEU A 10 -14.87 -6.03 -37.56
C LEU A 10 -14.78 -4.82 -36.62
N LEU A 11 -15.60 -3.79 -36.83
CA LEU A 11 -15.65 -2.61 -35.96
C LEU A 11 -16.05 -2.98 -34.52
N LEU A 12 -17.04 -3.86 -34.35
CA LEU A 12 -17.48 -4.36 -33.04
C LEU A 12 -16.38 -5.14 -32.30
N ILE A 13 -15.60 -5.97 -33.01
CA ILE A 13 -14.49 -6.72 -32.40
C ILE A 13 -13.37 -5.76 -31.93
N VAL A 14 -13.06 -4.73 -32.71
CA VAL A 14 -12.09 -3.70 -32.28
C VAL A 14 -12.62 -2.90 -31.08
N LEU A 15 -13.92 -2.59 -31.04
CA LEU A 15 -14.51 -1.87 -29.91
C LEU A 15 -14.46 -2.67 -28.60
N VAL A 16 -14.71 -3.98 -28.68
CA VAL A 16 -14.63 -4.89 -27.51
C VAL A 16 -13.18 -5.07 -27.04
N ALA A 17 -12.22 -5.14 -27.97
CA ALA A 17 -10.79 -5.21 -27.63
C ALA A 17 -10.27 -3.93 -26.97
N PHE A 18 -10.77 -2.75 -27.38
CA PHE A 18 -10.41 -1.47 -26.74
C PHE A 18 -11.11 -1.24 -25.39
N GLY A 19 -12.29 -1.85 -25.17
CA GLY A 19 -13.00 -1.75 -23.89
C GLY A 19 -12.28 -2.42 -22.70
N MET A 20 -11.31 -3.31 -22.96
CA MET A 20 -10.54 -4.01 -21.92
C MET A 20 -9.20 -3.35 -21.55
N LEU A 21 -8.79 -2.27 -22.24
CA LEU A 21 -7.53 -1.56 -21.99
C LEU A 21 -7.67 -0.36 -21.03
N GLY A 22 -8.87 -0.10 -20.50
CA GLY A 22 -9.18 1.09 -19.72
C GLY A 22 -9.70 0.77 -18.32
N CYS A 23 -8.86 0.19 -17.45
CA CYS A 23 -9.09 0.28 -16.01
C CYS A 23 -7.75 0.49 -15.29
N ALA A 24 -7.03 1.55 -15.68
CA ALA A 24 -6.07 2.16 -14.78
C ALA A 24 -6.89 2.70 -13.61
N THR A 25 -7.00 1.91 -12.56
CA THR A 25 -7.60 2.32 -11.29
C THR A 25 -6.79 3.51 -10.79
N THR A 26 -7.30 4.72 -11.03
CA THR A 26 -6.93 5.91 -10.28
C THR A 26 -7.45 5.70 -8.86
N GLY A 27 -6.78 4.81 -8.14
CA GLY A 27 -7.05 4.52 -6.74
C GLY A 27 -6.95 5.83 -5.98
N ALA A 28 -7.96 6.13 -5.17
CA ALA A 28 -7.98 7.27 -4.27
C ALA A 28 -6.60 7.42 -3.61
N LEU A 29 -5.91 8.51 -3.94
CA LEU A 29 -4.56 8.73 -3.48
C LEU A 29 -4.64 9.15 -2.02
N THR A 30 -4.01 8.37 -1.14
CA THR A 30 -3.78 8.81 0.23
C THR A 30 -2.90 10.06 0.21
N PRO A 31 -3.17 11.06 1.07
CA PRO A 31 -2.34 12.24 1.14
C PRO A 31 -0.95 11.85 1.65
N LEU A 32 0.09 12.27 0.94
CA LEU A 32 1.49 12.04 1.32
C LEU A 32 2.14 13.37 1.74
N PRO A 33 3.22 13.33 2.55
CA PRO A 33 4.01 14.52 2.83
C PRO A 33 4.57 15.11 1.53
N LYS A 34 4.77 16.44 1.51
CA LYS A 34 5.34 17.15 0.35
C LYS A 34 6.72 16.62 -0.06
N ALA A 35 7.48 16.10 0.90
CA ALA A 35 8.79 15.51 0.68
C ALA A 35 8.81 14.09 1.25
N LEU A 36 9.21 13.15 0.40
CA LEU A 36 9.57 11.79 0.75
C LEU A 36 11.08 11.64 0.57
N ASN A 37 11.74 10.98 1.52
CA ASN A 37 13.18 10.72 1.45
C ASN A 37 13.45 9.22 1.39
N ILE A 38 13.22 8.61 0.22
CA ILE A 38 13.45 7.18 0.02
C ILE A 38 14.93 6.98 -0.31
N THR A 39 15.62 6.25 0.54
CA THR A 39 17.05 5.93 0.41
C THR A 39 17.23 4.46 0.06
N ASN A 40 18.27 4.17 -0.72
CA ASN A 40 18.65 2.78 -0.99
C ASN A 40 19.19 2.15 0.29
N PRO A 41 18.60 1.04 0.76
CA PRO A 41 19.10 0.34 1.92
C PRO A 41 20.44 -0.34 1.62
N ASP A 42 21.22 -0.58 2.69
CA ASP A 42 22.44 -1.39 2.63
C ASP A 42 22.06 -2.81 2.13
N PRO A 43 22.63 -3.32 1.03
CA PRO A 43 22.26 -4.62 0.47
C PRO A 43 22.57 -5.79 1.43
N SER A 44 23.45 -5.59 2.42
CA SER A 44 23.80 -6.61 3.42
C SER A 44 22.70 -6.90 4.45
N ILE A 45 21.63 -6.11 4.51
CA ILE A 45 20.51 -6.34 5.45
C ILE A 45 19.50 -7.39 4.96
N GLY A 46 19.75 -7.99 3.79
CA GLY A 46 18.99 -9.12 3.25
C GLY A 46 17.66 -8.73 2.61
N GLU A 47 16.70 -9.65 2.63
CA GLU A 47 15.41 -9.52 1.92
C GLU A 47 14.62 -8.25 2.31
N ILE A 48 14.74 -7.80 3.56
CA ILE A 48 14.05 -6.59 4.03
C ILE A 48 14.48 -5.33 3.25
N ALA A 49 15.67 -5.32 2.64
CA ALA A 49 16.11 -4.25 1.73
C ALA A 49 15.12 -4.02 0.58
N LYS A 50 14.48 -5.10 0.08
CA LYS A 50 13.48 -5.02 -1.00
C LYS A 50 12.22 -4.25 -0.59
N CYS A 51 11.99 -4.10 0.71
CA CYS A 51 10.85 -3.36 1.24
C CYS A 51 10.99 -1.84 1.02
N SER A 52 12.18 -1.29 0.77
CA SER A 52 12.34 0.15 0.54
C SER A 52 11.50 0.61 -0.66
N GLY A 53 10.76 1.71 -0.49
CA GLY A 53 9.88 2.24 -1.52
C GLY A 53 8.45 2.53 -1.06
N ILE A 54 7.57 2.74 -2.03
CA ILE A 54 6.16 3.09 -1.81
C ILE A 54 5.30 1.84 -2.03
N TRP A 55 4.41 1.56 -1.10
CA TRP A 55 3.50 0.42 -1.12
C TRP A 55 2.07 0.91 -0.99
N ARG A 56 1.19 0.43 -1.87
CA ARG A 56 -0.21 0.86 -1.93
C ARG A 56 -1.14 -0.33 -1.83
N GLY A 57 -2.27 -0.15 -1.18
CA GLY A 57 -3.32 -1.16 -1.12
C GLY A 57 -4.55 -0.63 -0.41
N ARG A 58 -5.40 -1.55 0.03
CA ARG A 58 -6.63 -1.24 0.78
C ARG A 58 -6.74 -2.16 1.98
N TRP A 59 -7.25 -1.61 3.08
CA TRP A 59 -7.60 -2.42 4.24
C TRP A 59 -8.81 -3.30 3.91
N ASP A 60 -8.76 -4.56 4.29
CA ASP A 60 -9.83 -5.54 4.21
C ASP A 60 -10.82 -5.35 5.36
N ASN A 61 -11.33 -4.11 5.47
CA ASN A 61 -12.41 -3.76 6.37
C ASN A 61 -13.64 -3.42 5.54
N THR A 62 -14.78 -3.26 6.22
CA THR A 62 -16.07 -2.92 5.59
C THR A 62 -16.01 -1.69 4.67
N TYR A 63 -14.99 -0.84 4.82
CA TYR A 63 -14.87 0.44 4.15
C TYR A 63 -13.78 0.47 3.08
N PHE A 64 -13.02 -0.61 2.90
CA PHE A 64 -11.99 -0.77 1.87
C PHE A 64 -11.06 0.45 1.71
N GLN A 65 -10.73 1.09 2.83
CA GLN A 65 -9.99 2.36 2.84
C GLN A 65 -8.62 2.21 2.18
N ALA A 66 -8.30 3.09 1.23
CA ALA A 66 -6.98 3.13 0.64
C ALA A 66 -5.93 3.48 1.68
N THR A 67 -4.79 2.80 1.60
CA THR A 67 -3.65 2.97 2.47
C THR A 67 -2.38 3.04 1.63
N THR A 68 -1.42 3.83 2.08
CA THR A 68 -0.09 3.87 1.49
C THR A 68 0.94 3.86 2.59
N ILE A 69 1.94 3.00 2.41
CA ILE A 69 3.08 2.88 3.31
C ILE A 69 4.33 3.19 2.49
N VAL A 70 5.07 4.21 2.91
CA VAL A 70 6.38 4.52 2.32
C VAL A 70 7.44 4.10 3.31
N LEU A 71 8.32 3.19 2.92
CA LEU A 71 9.50 2.82 3.71
C LEU A 71 10.68 3.66 3.20
N GLU A 72 10.92 4.78 3.89
CA GLU A 72 11.87 5.83 3.49
C GLU A 72 13.33 5.41 3.74
N LYS A 73 13.61 4.82 4.90
CA LYS A 73 14.96 4.38 5.27
C LYS A 73 14.88 3.07 6.02
N ILE A 74 15.61 2.06 5.56
CA ILE A 74 15.69 0.75 6.22
C ILE A 74 17.15 0.54 6.67
N GLY A 75 17.36 0.45 7.98
CA GLY A 75 18.64 0.13 8.60
C GLY A 75 18.73 -1.35 9.00
N ARG A 76 19.65 -1.67 9.92
CA ARG A 76 19.82 -3.05 10.42
C ARG A 76 18.74 -3.48 11.40
N THR A 77 18.25 -2.56 12.22
CA THR A 77 17.29 -2.84 13.30
C THR A 77 16.07 -1.93 13.28
N GLU A 78 16.14 -0.84 12.52
CA GLU A 78 15.16 0.24 12.53
C GLU A 78 14.77 0.64 11.11
N VAL A 79 13.60 1.25 11.01
CA VAL A 79 13.05 1.76 9.75
C VAL A 79 12.31 3.07 9.99
N ILE A 80 12.44 4.01 9.06
CA ILE A 80 11.60 5.21 9.01
C ILE A 80 10.55 4.98 7.94
N ALA A 81 9.29 5.13 8.33
CA ALA A 81 8.14 4.90 7.47
C ALA A 81 7.18 6.09 7.49
N VAL A 82 6.46 6.29 6.40
CA VAL A 82 5.26 7.12 6.35
C VAL A 82 4.06 6.20 6.20
N TYR A 83 3.13 6.30 7.14
CA TYR A 83 1.82 5.65 7.07
C TYR A 83 0.77 6.68 6.67
N ALA A 84 0.06 6.45 5.56
CA ALA A 84 -0.94 7.35 5.02
C ALA A 84 -2.28 6.63 4.81
N TRP A 85 -3.39 7.35 5.06
CA TRP A 85 -4.75 6.83 4.99
C TRP A 85 -5.68 7.77 4.22
N GLU A 86 -6.61 7.18 3.50
CA GLU A 86 -7.68 7.89 2.79
C GLU A 86 -8.62 8.60 3.77
N ALA A 87 -9.24 9.70 3.33
CA ALA A 87 -10.32 10.32 4.06
C ALA A 87 -11.52 9.35 4.16
N TYR A 88 -12.17 9.32 5.32
CA TYR A 88 -13.32 8.46 5.55
C TYR A 88 -14.33 9.09 6.49
N ARG A 89 -15.56 9.29 5.99
CA ARG A 89 -16.64 10.03 6.68
C ARG A 89 -16.10 11.35 7.24
N ASP A 90 -16.21 11.55 8.55
CA ASP A 90 -15.76 12.75 9.27
C ASP A 90 -14.27 12.72 9.62
N SER A 91 -13.55 11.63 9.30
CA SER A 91 -12.11 11.53 9.49
C SER A 91 -11.39 12.01 8.23
N PRO A 92 -10.63 13.13 8.29
CA PRO A 92 -9.83 13.54 7.16
C PRO A 92 -8.75 12.49 6.87
N GLY A 93 -8.39 12.39 5.58
CA GLY A 93 -7.23 11.64 5.16
C GLY A 93 -5.98 12.30 5.71
N GLY A 94 -4.95 11.51 5.95
CA GLY A 94 -3.73 12.04 6.55
C GLY A 94 -2.57 11.09 6.40
N TRP A 95 -1.45 11.52 6.96
CA TRP A 95 -0.27 10.70 7.06
C TRP A 95 0.45 10.99 8.37
N ILE A 96 1.27 10.03 8.79
CA ILE A 96 2.18 10.17 9.92
C ILE A 96 3.51 9.53 9.55
N ARG A 97 4.60 10.19 9.92
CA ARG A 97 5.94 9.61 9.84
C ARG A 97 6.26 8.93 11.18
N VAL A 98 6.63 7.67 11.13
CA VAL A 98 6.83 6.81 12.29
C VAL A 98 8.15 6.06 12.17
N SER A 99 8.79 5.83 13.31
CA SER A 99 9.90 4.88 13.41
C SER A 99 9.32 3.49 13.66
N GLY A 100 9.92 2.48 13.04
CA GLY A 100 9.59 1.08 13.25
C GLY A 100 10.82 0.26 13.61
N LYS A 101 10.58 -1.00 13.94
CA LYS A 101 11.61 -1.98 14.25
C LYS A 101 11.56 -3.11 13.26
N ILE A 102 12.73 -3.61 12.88
CA ILE A 102 12.88 -4.84 12.10
C ILE A 102 12.92 -5.99 13.10
N ILE A 103 11.95 -6.90 13.00
CA ILE A 103 11.83 -8.05 13.92
C ILE A 103 12.64 -9.23 13.39
N ASN A 104 12.65 -9.42 12.07
CA ASN A 104 13.40 -10.46 11.38
C ASN A 104 13.62 -10.03 9.91
N SER A 105 14.13 -10.93 9.06
CA SER A 105 14.47 -10.66 7.66
C SER A 105 13.30 -10.30 6.74
N SER A 106 12.05 -10.46 7.17
CA SER A 106 10.85 -10.15 6.37
C SER A 106 9.79 -9.33 7.12
N THR A 107 9.94 -9.13 8.44
CA THR A 107 8.93 -8.47 9.28
C THR A 107 9.41 -7.13 9.84
N ILE A 108 8.62 -6.08 9.60
CA ILE A 108 8.75 -4.74 10.19
C ILE A 108 7.53 -4.46 11.07
N VAL A 109 7.73 -3.83 12.22
CA VAL A 109 6.65 -3.35 13.10
C VAL A 109 6.74 -1.84 13.23
N LEU A 110 5.67 -1.15 12.84
CA LEU A 110 5.45 0.27 13.04
C LEU A 110 4.54 0.46 14.24
N GLU A 111 4.89 1.37 15.15
CA GLU A 111 4.10 1.62 16.37
C GLU A 111 4.01 3.12 16.64
N TRP A 112 2.81 3.61 16.95
CA TRP A 112 2.61 5.02 17.33
C TRP A 112 1.35 5.21 18.19
N GLY A 113 1.23 6.40 18.78
CA GLY A 113 0.13 6.77 19.67
C GLY A 113 0.42 6.46 21.15
N GLU A 114 -0.49 6.91 21.99
CA GLU A 114 -0.40 6.76 23.46
C GLU A 114 -0.68 5.33 23.91
N LYS A 115 -0.28 4.97 25.14
CA LYS A 115 -0.35 3.59 25.67
C LYS A 115 -1.70 2.89 25.43
N GLU A 116 -2.82 3.57 25.68
CA GLU A 116 -4.17 3.00 25.55
C GLU A 116 -4.77 3.15 24.14
N ARG A 117 -4.18 3.98 23.28
CA ARG A 117 -4.60 4.22 21.89
C ARG A 117 -3.51 3.90 20.90
N ARG A 118 -2.63 2.99 21.31
CA ARG A 118 -1.43 2.60 20.57
C ARG A 118 -1.87 1.82 19.35
N ARG A 119 -1.37 2.24 18.21
CA ARG A 119 -1.61 1.62 16.91
C ARG A 119 -0.35 0.87 16.52
N ILE A 120 -0.53 -0.35 16.05
CA ILE A 120 0.56 -1.20 15.61
C ILE A 120 0.23 -1.66 14.20
N VAL A 121 1.17 -1.46 13.29
CA VAL A 121 1.13 -2.02 11.94
C VAL A 121 2.30 -2.97 11.77
N THR A 122 2.00 -4.24 11.60
CA THR A 122 2.99 -5.27 11.27
C THR A 122 3.02 -5.45 9.76
N LEU A 123 4.19 -5.35 9.15
CA LEU A 123 4.42 -5.54 7.73
C LEU A 123 5.25 -6.80 7.54
N THR A 124 4.76 -7.71 6.70
CA THR A 124 5.47 -8.94 6.35
C THR A 124 5.64 -9.01 4.84
N LEU A 125 6.89 -9.06 4.38
CA LEU A 125 7.22 -9.29 2.98
C LEU A 125 6.93 -10.76 2.62
N VAL A 126 6.04 -10.96 1.65
CA VAL A 126 5.69 -12.26 1.09
C VAL A 126 5.82 -12.19 -0.42
N GLY A 127 6.94 -12.70 -0.95
CA GLY A 127 7.28 -12.55 -2.36
C GLY A 127 7.46 -11.08 -2.73
N ASN A 128 6.60 -10.57 -3.61
CA ASN A 128 6.63 -9.18 -4.09
C ASN A 128 5.53 -8.30 -3.45
N GLU A 129 4.87 -8.79 -2.41
CA GLU A 129 3.80 -8.09 -1.70
C GLU A 129 4.19 -7.81 -0.25
N LEU A 130 3.69 -6.70 0.31
CA LEU A 130 3.67 -6.49 1.75
C LEU A 130 2.29 -6.82 2.29
N LYS A 131 2.22 -7.86 3.12
CA LYS A 131 1.04 -8.10 3.95
C LYS A 131 1.11 -7.18 5.17
N ALA A 132 0.09 -6.38 5.39
CA ALA A 132 0.00 -5.49 6.54
C ALA A 132 -1.10 -5.99 7.48
N GLU A 133 -0.81 -6.02 8.77
CA GLU A 133 -1.76 -6.23 9.85
C GLU A 133 -1.82 -4.96 10.69
N TYR A 134 -3.01 -4.38 10.87
CA TYR A 134 -3.26 -3.24 11.74
C TYR A 134 -4.04 -3.69 12.96
N ARG A 135 -3.59 -3.25 14.14
CA ARG A 135 -4.28 -3.45 15.42
C ARG A 135 -4.21 -2.20 16.29
N ARG A 136 -5.23 -2.00 17.13
CA ARG A 136 -5.14 -1.07 18.27
C ARG A 136 -4.97 -1.87 19.55
N VAL A 137 -4.08 -1.42 20.42
CA VAL A 137 -3.92 -2.02 21.74
C VAL A 137 -5.22 -1.85 22.51
N ASN A 138 -5.68 -2.95 23.12
CA ASN A 138 -6.96 -3.08 23.85
C ASN A 138 -8.22 -3.17 22.98
N GLU A 139 -8.11 -3.29 21.66
CA GLU A 139 -9.23 -3.64 20.78
C GLU A 139 -9.02 -5.06 20.24
N SER A 140 -10.07 -5.88 20.19
CA SER A 140 -10.04 -7.21 19.53
C SER A 140 -10.02 -7.12 18.00
N TYR A 141 -10.05 -5.89 17.46
CA TYR A 141 -10.18 -5.63 16.05
C TYR A 141 -8.83 -5.64 15.35
N ILE A 142 -8.71 -6.51 14.34
CA ILE A 142 -7.52 -6.65 13.50
C ILE A 142 -7.95 -6.46 12.05
N ASN A 143 -7.22 -5.62 11.33
CA ASN A 143 -7.39 -5.41 9.90
C ASN A 143 -6.19 -5.92 9.13
N TYR A 144 -6.44 -6.42 7.93
CA TYR A 144 -5.39 -6.88 7.04
C TYR A 144 -5.38 -6.07 5.75
N ALA A 145 -4.23 -5.91 5.12
CA ALA A 145 -4.12 -5.38 3.77
C ALA A 145 -3.06 -6.15 3.00
N THR A 146 -3.26 -6.29 1.69
CA THR A 146 -2.20 -6.66 0.78
C THR A 146 -1.78 -5.41 0.03
N LEU A 147 -0.50 -5.06 0.13
CA LEU A 147 0.07 -3.89 -0.50
C LEU A 147 0.98 -4.32 -1.64
N THR A 148 0.85 -3.64 -2.77
CA THR A 148 1.72 -3.80 -3.94
C THR A 148 2.68 -2.62 -4.02
N LYS A 149 3.89 -2.91 -4.49
CA LYS A 149 4.92 -1.87 -4.67
C LYS A 149 4.50 -0.96 -5.83
N ALA A 150 4.49 0.35 -5.60
CA ALA A 150 4.31 1.32 -6.65
C ALA A 150 5.51 1.27 -7.60
N GLN A 151 5.23 1.29 -8.91
CA GLN A 151 6.23 1.41 -9.97
C GLN A 151 6.91 2.77 -9.93
#